data_AF-A0A7C1RAZ1-F1
#
_entry.id   AF-A0A7C1RAZ1-F1
#
_cell.length_a   1.000
_cell.length_b   1.000
_cell.length_c   1.000
_cell.angle_alpha   90.00
_cell.angle_beta   90.00
_cell.angle_gamma   90.00
#
_symmetry.space_group_name_H-M   'P 1'
#
loop_
_entity.id
_entity.type
_entity.pdbx_description
1 polymer ?
#
loop_
_entity_poly.entity_id
_entity_poly.type
_entity_poly.pdbx_seq_one_letter_code
_entity_poly.pdbx_strand_id
1 'polypeptide(L)'
;MKRIAGVIFIIILIIALFIIGRHVPFGAGNSVFNLENTGGISSISIVAENTTVNLERGIDKWYVNGKFPARQPAVKSLLRIIRNIRIKSPVSANVFNDVLRDGDTQRTDIKIYDGRKLVQSFHIFSKPSAEAPSIMRKRNNAKPFFVHVPGYDIDPGNYFVADERFWMPNTLFSLSPDRIKEIHIKYFETPDSSFSIRLNGGEVLFKNGIYVNENIDTTAIGRYLSYFTYVPFEGRAPGMNRADVDSIRQDPPYFKLELISDEADTISLLTWTRIIKEGGNTVTDTDRLWGSTNGEDLLIIKYYDLDPLIKGPSYFISD
;
A
#
# COMPACT_ATOMS: atom_id res chain seq x y z
N MET A 1 -26.85 -65.56 13.22
CA MET A 1 -27.43 -64.25 13.61
C MET A 1 -26.44 -63.31 14.30
N LYS A 2 -25.73 -63.71 15.37
CA LYS A 2 -24.81 -62.81 16.12
C LYS A 2 -23.67 -62.18 15.28
N ARG A 3 -23.12 -62.92 14.30
CA ARG A 3 -22.07 -62.41 13.39
C ARG A 3 -22.58 -61.33 12.42
N ILE A 4 -23.82 -61.47 11.94
CA ILE A 4 -24.45 -60.52 11.01
C ILE A 4 -24.78 -59.21 11.75
N ALA A 5 -25.27 -59.31 13.00
CA ALA A 5 -25.53 -58.15 13.84
C ALA A 5 -24.26 -57.34 14.16
N GLY A 6 -23.13 -58.02 14.39
CA GLY A 6 -21.84 -57.36 14.62
C GLY A 6 -21.33 -56.58 13.39
N VAL A 7 -21.49 -57.14 12.19
CA VAL A 7 -21.09 -56.47 10.94
C VAL A 7 -21.96 -55.23 10.67
N ILE A 8 -23.28 -55.32 10.90
CA ILE A 8 -24.19 -54.18 10.74
C ILE A 8 -23.83 -53.05 11.72
N PHE A 9 -23.49 -53.37 12.96
CA PHE A 9 -23.07 -52.39 13.96
C PHE A 9 -21.80 -51.64 13.55
N ILE A 10 -20.79 -52.35 13.02
CA ILE A 10 -19.54 -51.74 12.54
C ILE A 10 -19.81 -50.80 11.36
N ILE A 11 -20.69 -51.18 10.42
CA ILE A 11 -21.05 -50.32 9.28
C ILE A 11 -21.77 -49.05 9.76
N ILE A 12 -22.70 -49.17 10.71
CA ILE A 12 -23.38 -48.00 11.31
C ILE A 12 -22.37 -47.10 12.02
N LEU A 13 -21.40 -47.67 12.74
CA LEU A 13 -20.36 -46.91 13.44
C LEU A 13 -19.47 -46.14 12.46
N ILE A 14 -19.07 -46.77 11.35
CA ILE A 14 -18.28 -46.12 10.29
C ILE A 14 -19.07 -44.99 9.64
N ILE A 15 -20.36 -45.20 9.34
CA ILE A 15 -21.25 -44.17 8.79
C ILE A 15 -21.42 -43.02 9.79
N ALA A 16 -21.62 -43.32 11.07
CA ALA A 16 -21.75 -42.31 12.12
C ALA A 16 -20.46 -41.47 12.27
N LEU A 17 -19.29 -42.13 12.28
CA LEU A 17 -17.99 -41.44 12.31
C LEU A 17 -17.76 -40.60 11.05
N PHE A 18 -18.18 -41.07 9.88
CA PHE A 18 -18.10 -40.33 8.63
C PHE A 18 -19.01 -39.10 8.60
N ILE A 19 -20.21 -39.18 9.19
CA ILE A 19 -21.15 -38.06 9.32
C ILE A 19 -20.63 -37.04 10.35
N ILE A 20 -20.11 -37.50 11.50
CA ILE A 20 -19.54 -36.62 12.53
C ILE A 20 -18.30 -35.89 11.98
N GLY A 21 -17.46 -36.54 11.19
CA GLY A 21 -16.31 -35.92 10.52
C GLY A 21 -16.67 -34.86 9.47
N ARG A 22 -17.94 -34.78 9.05
CA ARG A 22 -18.45 -33.78 8.09
C ARG A 22 -19.26 -32.65 8.73
N HIS A 23 -19.47 -32.67 10.05
CA HIS A 23 -20.14 -31.56 10.73
C HIS A 23 -19.26 -30.31 10.68
N VAL A 24 -19.62 -29.35 9.83
CA VAL A 24 -19.10 -27.98 9.93
C VAL A 24 -19.73 -27.37 11.18
N PRO A 25 -18.98 -27.09 12.25
CA PRO A 25 -19.53 -26.78 13.59
C PRO A 25 -20.44 -25.54 13.63
N PHE A 26 -20.45 -24.74 12.56
CA PHE A 26 -21.20 -23.48 12.48
C PHE A 26 -22.12 -23.37 11.24
N GLY A 27 -22.31 -24.46 10.49
CA GLY A 27 -23.12 -24.48 9.26
C GLY A 27 -22.42 -23.85 8.06
N ALA A 28 -22.13 -24.66 7.03
CA ALA A 28 -21.23 -24.34 5.92
C ALA A 28 -21.49 -22.99 5.21
N GLY A 29 -22.74 -22.51 5.14
CA GLY A 29 -23.08 -21.28 4.42
C GLY A 29 -22.81 -19.96 5.18
N ASN A 30 -22.78 -19.99 6.51
CA ASN A 30 -22.71 -18.76 7.33
C ASN A 30 -21.38 -18.59 8.08
N SER A 31 -20.46 -19.54 7.94
CA SER A 31 -19.25 -19.62 8.75
C SER A 31 -17.98 -19.92 7.94
N VAL A 32 -17.99 -19.66 6.64
CA VAL A 32 -16.83 -19.87 5.76
C VAL A 32 -16.51 -18.55 5.07
N PHE A 33 -15.36 -17.98 5.44
CA PHE A 33 -14.86 -16.70 4.91
C PHE A 33 -13.79 -16.90 3.83
N ASN A 34 -13.08 -18.04 3.85
CA ASN A 34 -12.02 -18.29 2.89
C ASN A 34 -12.52 -18.74 1.51
N LEU A 35 -11.64 -18.59 0.52
CA LEU A 35 -11.75 -19.23 -0.79
C LEU A 35 -10.49 -20.06 -1.05
N GLU A 36 -10.61 -21.38 -1.18
CA GLU A 36 -9.46 -22.27 -1.34
C GLU A 36 -8.67 -22.01 -2.63
N ASN A 37 -9.39 -21.77 -3.73
CA ASN A 37 -8.82 -21.39 -5.01
C ASN A 37 -9.04 -19.89 -5.26
N THR A 38 -7.98 -19.10 -5.11
CA THR A 38 -7.98 -17.67 -5.41
C THR A 38 -7.51 -17.35 -6.83
N GLY A 39 -7.10 -18.37 -7.59
CA GLY A 39 -6.63 -18.23 -8.97
C GLY A 39 -7.71 -17.81 -9.97
N GLY A 40 -8.99 -18.10 -9.67
CA GLY A 40 -10.14 -17.69 -10.48
C GLY A 40 -10.72 -16.32 -10.11
N ILE A 41 -10.21 -15.66 -9.06
CA ILE A 41 -10.76 -14.35 -8.66
C ILE A 41 -10.47 -13.33 -9.75
N SER A 42 -11.53 -12.75 -10.32
CA SER A 42 -11.47 -11.72 -11.35
C SER A 42 -11.59 -10.31 -10.79
N SER A 43 -12.35 -10.14 -9.70
CA SER A 43 -12.46 -8.83 -9.04
C SER A 43 -12.82 -8.92 -7.56
N ILE A 44 -12.41 -7.89 -6.82
CA ILE A 44 -12.69 -7.70 -5.40
C ILE A 44 -13.17 -6.27 -5.20
N SER A 45 -14.39 -6.11 -4.69
CA SER A 45 -14.95 -4.81 -4.30
C SER A 45 -14.87 -4.66 -2.79
N ILE A 46 -14.28 -3.56 -2.35
CA ILE A 46 -14.05 -3.19 -0.96
C ILE A 46 -14.74 -1.83 -0.77
N VAL A 47 -15.79 -1.79 0.05
CA VAL A 47 -16.60 -0.59 0.26
C VAL A 47 -16.59 -0.26 1.74
N ALA A 48 -16.10 0.92 2.12
CA ALA A 48 -16.17 1.41 3.49
C ALA A 48 -16.69 2.84 3.48
N GLU A 49 -17.74 3.11 4.26
CA GLU A 49 -18.36 4.45 4.35
C GLU A 49 -18.60 5.08 2.96
N ASN A 50 -17.87 6.15 2.63
CA ASN A 50 -17.97 6.89 1.37
C ASN A 50 -16.87 6.52 0.35
N THR A 51 -16.12 5.46 0.60
CA THR A 51 -15.00 5.02 -0.23
C THR A 51 -15.30 3.67 -0.85
N THR A 52 -14.90 3.51 -2.12
CA THR A 52 -15.03 2.25 -2.86
C THR A 52 -13.74 1.99 -3.60
N VAL A 53 -13.21 0.79 -3.41
CA VAL A 53 -12.06 0.26 -4.14
C VAL A 53 -12.51 -0.98 -4.87
N ASN A 54 -12.34 -0.99 -6.18
CA ASN A 54 -12.53 -2.16 -7.03
C ASN A 54 -11.17 -2.61 -7.55
N LEU A 55 -10.71 -3.77 -7.09
CA LEU A 55 -9.54 -4.44 -7.65
C LEU A 55 -10.00 -5.36 -8.77
N GLU A 56 -9.44 -5.18 -9.96
CA GLU A 56 -9.82 -5.92 -11.16
C GLU A 56 -8.59 -6.58 -11.78
N ARG A 57 -8.72 -7.86 -12.12
CA ARG A 57 -7.65 -8.62 -12.74
C ARG A 57 -7.65 -8.37 -14.24
N GLY A 58 -6.60 -7.75 -14.76
CA GLY A 58 -6.29 -7.72 -16.18
C GLY A 58 -5.52 -8.96 -16.63
N ILE A 59 -4.97 -8.92 -17.85
CA ILE A 59 -4.22 -10.03 -18.45
C ILE A 59 -2.98 -10.37 -17.61
N ASP A 60 -2.15 -9.36 -17.30
CA ASP A 60 -0.85 -9.59 -16.61
C ASP A 60 -0.76 -8.94 -15.22
N LYS A 61 -1.67 -8.01 -14.91
CA LYS A 61 -1.63 -7.21 -13.70
C LYS A 61 -3.01 -6.89 -13.20
N TRP A 62 -3.10 -6.67 -11.88
CA TRP A 62 -4.28 -6.08 -11.26
C TRP A 62 -4.33 -4.57 -11.47
N TYR A 63 -5.54 -4.05 -11.56
CA TYR A 63 -5.88 -2.62 -11.63
C TYR A 63 -6.75 -2.24 -10.44
N VAL A 64 -6.65 -0.99 -10.01
CA VAL A 64 -7.55 -0.38 -9.03
C VAL A 64 -8.46 0.61 -9.74
N ASN A 65 -9.76 0.50 -9.44
CA ASN A 65 -10.86 1.31 -9.98
C ASN A 65 -10.85 1.42 -11.52
N GLY A 66 -10.42 0.35 -12.20
CA GLY A 66 -10.34 0.29 -13.67
C GLY A 66 -9.35 1.26 -14.31
N LYS A 67 -8.60 2.04 -13.53
CA LYS A 67 -7.79 3.16 -14.01
C LYS A 67 -6.30 2.93 -13.80
N PHE A 68 -5.89 2.64 -12.57
CA PHE A 68 -4.47 2.60 -12.21
C PHE A 68 -3.97 1.16 -12.04
N PRO A 69 -2.72 0.85 -12.41
CA PRO A 69 -2.14 -0.44 -12.05
C PRO A 69 -2.08 -0.56 -10.53
N ALA A 70 -2.46 -1.70 -9.99
CA ALA A 70 -2.31 -1.98 -8.58
C ALA A 70 -0.90 -2.48 -8.26
N ARG A 71 -0.45 -2.28 -7.03
CA ARG A 71 0.80 -2.80 -6.46
C ARG A 71 0.65 -4.30 -6.26
N GLN A 72 1.25 -5.07 -7.16
CA GLN A 72 1.08 -6.53 -7.21
C GLN A 72 1.40 -7.24 -5.88
N PRO A 73 2.44 -6.85 -5.11
CA PRO A 73 2.66 -7.43 -3.78
C PRO A 73 1.49 -7.25 -2.82
N ALA A 74 0.83 -6.08 -2.80
CA ALA A 74 -0.32 -5.83 -1.93
C ALA A 74 -1.50 -6.73 -2.29
N VAL A 75 -1.81 -6.85 -3.59
CA VAL A 75 -2.89 -7.73 -4.07
C VAL A 75 -2.57 -9.20 -3.78
N LYS A 76 -1.33 -9.65 -3.98
CA LYS A 76 -0.89 -11.01 -3.63
C LYS A 76 -1.08 -11.30 -2.13
N SER A 77 -0.74 -10.34 -1.27
CA SER A 77 -0.99 -10.46 0.17
C SER A 77 -2.48 -10.59 0.47
N LEU A 78 -3.34 -9.74 -0.10
CA LEU A 78 -4.79 -9.85 0.06
C LEU A 78 -5.33 -11.22 -0.38
N LEU A 79 -4.92 -11.72 -1.55
CA LEU A 79 -5.33 -13.05 -2.04
C LEU A 79 -4.87 -14.17 -1.10
N ARG A 80 -3.68 -14.03 -0.49
CA ARG A 80 -3.20 -14.98 0.53
C ARG A 80 -4.07 -14.94 1.78
N ILE A 81 -4.49 -13.76 2.24
CA ILE A 81 -5.41 -13.63 3.38
C ILE A 81 -6.76 -14.28 3.05
N ILE A 82 -7.35 -13.97 1.89
CA ILE A 82 -8.62 -14.56 1.44
C ILE A 82 -8.54 -16.09 1.41
N ARG A 83 -7.41 -16.67 1.01
CA ARG A 83 -7.23 -18.13 1.00
C ARG A 83 -7.16 -18.76 2.39
N ASN A 84 -6.50 -18.07 3.32
CA ASN A 84 -6.07 -18.67 4.58
C ASN A 84 -6.84 -18.19 5.80
N ILE A 85 -7.73 -17.20 5.68
CA ILE A 85 -8.54 -16.73 6.78
C ILE A 85 -9.42 -17.86 7.36
N ARG A 86 -9.46 -17.99 8.69
CA ARG A 86 -10.25 -19.00 9.39
C ARG A 86 -10.97 -18.37 10.58
N ILE A 87 -12.10 -18.97 10.96
CA ILE A 87 -12.79 -18.60 12.20
C ILE A 87 -11.88 -18.97 13.37
N LYS A 88 -11.69 -18.00 14.28
CA LYS A 88 -11.06 -18.21 15.58
C LYS A 88 -12.12 -18.63 16.61
N SER A 89 -13.18 -17.84 16.73
CA SER A 89 -14.28 -18.09 17.67
C SER A 89 -15.52 -17.27 17.30
N PRO A 90 -16.73 -17.68 17.71
CA PRO A 90 -17.92 -16.84 17.62
C PRO A 90 -17.81 -15.63 18.56
N VAL A 91 -18.40 -14.50 18.15
CA VAL A 91 -18.54 -13.32 19.01
C VAL A 91 -19.90 -13.35 19.69
N SER A 92 -19.96 -13.02 20.99
CA SER A 92 -21.22 -12.90 21.71
C SER A 92 -22.04 -11.71 21.21
N ALA A 93 -23.36 -11.78 21.35
CA ALA A 93 -24.24 -10.68 20.93
C ALA A 93 -23.92 -9.36 21.66
N ASN A 94 -23.58 -9.42 22.95
CA ASN A 94 -23.23 -8.24 23.73
C ASN A 94 -21.96 -7.58 23.20
N VAL A 95 -20.87 -8.34 23.04
CA VAL A 95 -19.59 -7.82 22.52
C VAL A 95 -19.78 -7.22 21.12
N PHE A 96 -20.54 -7.88 20.26
CA PHE A 96 -20.79 -7.35 18.93
C PHE A 96 -21.65 -6.08 18.94
N ASN A 97 -22.68 -6.01 19.80
CA ASN A 97 -23.49 -4.80 19.96
C ASN A 97 -22.67 -3.63 20.52
N ASP A 98 -21.72 -3.88 21.41
CA ASP A 98 -20.81 -2.85 21.92
C ASP A 98 -19.92 -2.31 20.81
N VAL A 99 -19.37 -3.19 19.96
CA VAL A 99 -18.62 -2.79 18.76
C VAL A 99 -19.47 -1.96 17.80
N LEU A 100 -20.74 -2.33 17.59
CA LEU A 100 -21.65 -1.56 16.72
C LEU A 100 -22.06 -0.20 17.28
N ARG A 101 -22.00 0.00 18.61
CA ARG A 101 -22.33 1.27 19.27
C ARG A 101 -21.13 2.21 19.37
N ASP A 102 -19.94 1.65 19.20
CA ASP A 102 -18.70 2.40 19.21
C ASP A 102 -18.60 3.25 17.93
N GLY A 103 -18.49 4.57 18.09
CA GLY A 103 -18.45 5.53 16.99
C GLY A 103 -17.21 5.41 16.10
N ASP A 104 -16.14 4.78 16.59
CA ASP A 104 -14.90 4.59 15.84
C ASP A 104 -14.89 3.27 15.04
N THR A 105 -15.92 2.43 15.19
CA THR A 105 -16.02 1.18 14.43
C THR A 105 -16.42 1.47 13.00
N GLN A 106 -15.53 1.11 12.08
CA GLN A 106 -15.79 1.17 10.66
C GLN A 106 -16.31 -0.18 10.14
N ARG A 107 -17.30 -0.11 9.26
CA ARG A 107 -17.80 -1.27 8.52
C ARG A 107 -17.26 -1.26 7.10
N THR A 108 -16.61 -2.36 6.71
CA THR A 108 -16.14 -2.60 5.35
C THR A 108 -16.86 -3.79 4.73
N ASP A 109 -17.52 -3.55 3.60
CA ASP A 109 -18.27 -4.53 2.84
C ASP A 109 -17.41 -5.11 1.71
N ILE A 110 -17.27 -6.44 1.69
CA ILE A 110 -16.44 -7.16 0.73
C ILE A 110 -17.30 -8.00 -0.20
N LYS A 111 -17.02 -7.90 -1.50
CA LYS A 111 -17.56 -8.79 -2.54
C LYS A 111 -16.44 -9.29 -3.43
N ILE A 112 -16.39 -10.60 -3.64
CA ILE A 112 -15.35 -11.26 -4.43
C ILE A 112 -16.01 -12.03 -5.57
N TYR A 113 -15.51 -11.84 -6.78
CA TYR A 113 -16.08 -12.38 -8.01
C TYR A 113 -15.10 -13.29 -8.75
N ASP A 114 -15.66 -14.30 -9.41
CA ASP A 114 -15.03 -15.12 -10.45
C ASP A 114 -15.83 -14.90 -11.75
N GLY A 115 -15.24 -14.15 -12.68
CA GLY A 115 -15.96 -13.52 -13.78
C GLY A 115 -17.08 -12.63 -13.26
N ARG A 116 -18.33 -12.99 -13.59
CA ARG A 116 -19.54 -12.29 -13.12
C ARG A 116 -20.18 -12.93 -11.89
N LYS A 117 -19.67 -14.09 -11.46
CA LYS A 117 -20.26 -14.85 -10.35
C LYS A 117 -19.73 -14.33 -9.03
N LEU A 118 -20.63 -13.90 -8.14
CA LEU A 118 -20.29 -13.62 -6.74
C LEU A 118 -19.94 -14.93 -6.05
N VAL A 119 -18.67 -15.12 -5.70
CA VAL A 119 -18.17 -16.35 -5.05
C VAL A 119 -18.02 -16.20 -3.55
N GLN A 120 -17.83 -14.99 -3.04
CA GLN A 120 -17.72 -14.72 -1.62
C GLN A 120 -18.18 -13.28 -1.29
N SER A 121 -18.80 -13.11 -0.13
CA SER A 121 -19.14 -11.79 0.41
C SER A 121 -19.28 -11.87 1.93
N PHE A 122 -18.83 -10.81 2.59
CA PHE A 122 -18.89 -10.64 4.03
C PHE A 122 -18.68 -9.17 4.42
N HIS A 123 -18.97 -8.86 5.67
CA HIS A 123 -18.76 -7.57 6.32
C HIS A 123 -17.62 -7.71 7.33
N ILE A 124 -16.76 -6.71 7.39
CA ILE A 124 -15.69 -6.56 8.39
C ILE A 124 -16.05 -5.37 9.28
N PHE A 125 -15.88 -5.53 10.58
CA PHE A 125 -16.01 -4.47 11.57
C PHE A 125 -14.66 -4.34 12.26
N SER A 126 -14.02 -3.19 12.09
CA SER A 126 -12.66 -2.93 12.57
C SER A 126 -12.55 -1.50 13.09
N LYS A 127 -11.61 -1.29 13.99
CA LYS A 127 -11.22 0.04 14.44
C LYS A 127 -9.94 0.46 13.73
N PRO A 128 -9.78 1.76 13.42
CA PRO A 128 -8.52 2.28 12.87
C PRO A 128 -7.32 2.07 13.81
N SER A 129 -7.54 2.05 15.14
CA SER A 129 -6.51 1.68 16.11
C SER A 129 -6.38 0.15 16.16
N ALA A 130 -5.20 -0.36 15.80
CA ALA A 130 -4.89 -1.79 15.67
C ALA A 130 -4.89 -2.59 17.00
N GLU A 131 -5.50 -2.07 18.05
CA GLU A 131 -5.53 -2.67 19.38
C GLU A 131 -6.62 -3.75 19.52
N ALA A 132 -7.69 -3.68 18.71
CA ALA A 132 -8.81 -4.62 18.76
C ALA A 132 -8.86 -5.51 17.51
N PRO A 133 -9.06 -6.84 17.66
CA PRO A 133 -9.17 -7.74 16.52
C PRO A 133 -10.47 -7.49 15.74
N SER A 134 -10.38 -7.47 14.41
CA SER A 134 -11.52 -7.32 13.53
C SER A 134 -12.53 -8.46 13.68
N ILE A 135 -13.80 -8.11 13.50
CA ILE A 135 -14.93 -9.04 13.53
C ILE A 135 -15.47 -9.18 12.12
N MET A 136 -15.73 -10.41 11.68
CA MET A 136 -16.33 -10.68 10.37
C MET A 136 -17.71 -11.30 10.48
N ARG A 137 -18.60 -10.92 9.57
CA ARG A 137 -19.99 -11.42 9.50
C ARG A 137 -20.41 -11.65 8.05
N LYS A 138 -20.92 -12.83 7.72
CA LYS A 138 -21.27 -13.21 6.33
C LYS A 138 -22.39 -12.40 5.69
N ARG A 139 -23.37 -11.98 6.49
CA ARG A 139 -24.55 -11.19 6.09
C ARG A 139 -25.14 -10.56 7.34
N ASN A 140 -26.00 -9.54 7.21
CA ASN A 140 -26.55 -8.82 8.37
C ASN A 140 -27.14 -9.72 9.48
N ASN A 141 -27.78 -10.83 9.13
CA ASN A 141 -28.41 -11.74 10.09
C ASN A 141 -27.58 -13.01 10.41
N ALA A 142 -26.31 -13.06 10.01
CA ALA A 142 -25.42 -14.17 10.35
C ALA A 142 -24.70 -13.92 11.69
N LYS A 143 -24.21 -15.00 12.30
CA LYS A 143 -23.37 -14.89 13.50
C LYS A 143 -22.06 -14.16 13.18
N PRO A 144 -21.61 -13.22 14.03
CA PRO A 144 -20.29 -12.61 13.93
C PRO A 144 -19.20 -13.55 14.48
N PHE A 145 -18.00 -13.44 13.91
CA PHE A 145 -16.84 -14.26 14.30
C PHE A 145 -15.58 -13.42 14.40
N PHE A 146 -14.75 -13.72 15.39
CA PHE A 146 -13.33 -13.38 15.33
C PHE A 146 -12.66 -14.30 14.32
N VAL A 147 -11.71 -13.76 13.57
CA VAL A 147 -10.99 -14.45 12.50
C VAL A 147 -9.49 -14.36 12.71
N HIS A 148 -8.74 -15.28 12.11
CA HIS A 148 -7.29 -15.27 12.13
C HIS A 148 -6.73 -15.90 10.86
N VAL A 149 -5.43 -15.74 10.61
CA VAL A 149 -4.69 -16.52 9.61
C VAL A 149 -3.80 -17.52 10.35
N PRO A 150 -4.00 -18.85 10.19
CA PRO A 150 -3.17 -19.84 10.87
C PRO A 150 -1.67 -19.65 10.59
N GLY A 151 -0.86 -19.68 11.64
CA GLY A 151 0.60 -19.51 11.57
C GLY A 151 1.07 -18.05 11.49
N TYR A 152 0.18 -17.07 11.62
CA TYR A 152 0.51 -15.65 11.61
C TYR A 152 -0.17 -14.92 12.77
N ASP A 153 0.56 -14.03 13.42
CA ASP A 153 0.02 -13.11 14.42
C ASP A 153 -0.33 -11.77 13.75
N ILE A 154 -1.42 -11.79 12.98
CA ILE A 154 -1.92 -10.65 12.22
C ILE A 154 -3.44 -10.60 12.30
N ASP A 155 -4.00 -9.39 12.19
CA ASP A 155 -5.43 -9.20 11.95
C ASP A 155 -5.74 -9.30 10.44
N PRO A 156 -6.54 -10.27 9.98
CA PRO A 156 -6.95 -10.37 8.58
C PRO A 156 -7.68 -9.12 8.06
N GLY A 157 -8.40 -8.40 8.92
CA GLY A 157 -9.18 -7.21 8.55
C GLY A 157 -8.33 -6.09 7.95
N ASN A 158 -7.09 -5.94 8.45
CA ASN A 158 -6.16 -4.88 8.03
C ASN A 158 -5.69 -4.98 6.57
N TYR A 159 -6.00 -6.08 5.89
CA TYR A 159 -5.64 -6.28 4.48
C TYR A 159 -6.75 -5.85 3.51
N PHE A 160 -7.95 -5.53 4.01
CA PHE A 160 -9.10 -5.09 3.21
C PHE A 160 -9.25 -3.57 3.26
N VAL A 161 -8.28 -2.86 2.67
CA VAL A 161 -8.17 -1.40 2.74
C VAL A 161 -9.03 -0.72 1.68
N ALA A 162 -9.94 0.15 2.10
CA ALA A 162 -10.83 0.92 1.21
C ALA A 162 -10.23 2.29 0.80
N ASP A 163 -8.93 2.37 0.58
CA ASP A 163 -8.24 3.56 0.05
C ASP A 163 -7.56 3.18 -1.27
N GLU A 164 -7.96 3.81 -2.38
CA GLU A 164 -7.35 3.60 -3.71
C GLU A 164 -5.82 3.75 -3.66
N ARG A 165 -5.34 4.75 -2.92
CA ARG A 165 -3.94 5.12 -2.85
C ARG A 165 -3.08 4.07 -2.17
N PHE A 166 -3.65 3.21 -1.33
CA PHE A 166 -2.95 2.06 -0.72
C PHE A 166 -2.58 1.00 -1.77
N TRP A 167 -3.45 0.84 -2.76
CA TRP A 167 -3.31 -0.14 -3.84
C TRP A 167 -2.45 0.37 -4.98
N MET A 168 -2.27 1.67 -5.15
CA MET A 168 -1.40 2.23 -6.18
C MET A 168 0.09 1.96 -5.89
N PRO A 169 0.97 2.00 -6.90
CA PRO A 169 2.42 1.97 -6.71
C PRO A 169 2.88 3.19 -5.91
N ASN A 170 3.86 2.98 -5.02
CA ASN A 170 4.50 4.07 -4.31
C ASN A 170 5.60 4.66 -5.20
N THR A 171 5.20 5.47 -6.18
CA THR A 171 6.10 6.05 -7.17
C THR A 171 6.08 7.56 -7.09
N LEU A 172 7.26 8.15 -6.94
CA LEU A 172 7.50 9.58 -6.86
C LEU A 172 7.73 10.19 -8.26
N PHE A 173 8.59 9.56 -9.05
CA PHE A 173 8.85 9.92 -10.44
C PHE A 173 8.74 8.69 -11.33
N SER A 174 8.09 8.83 -12.49
CA SER A 174 8.05 7.82 -13.55
C SER A 174 7.97 8.47 -14.92
N LEU A 175 9.06 9.15 -15.29
CA LEU A 175 9.14 9.91 -16.54
C LEU A 175 10.32 9.39 -17.37
N SER A 176 10.05 9.05 -18.62
CA SER A 176 11.10 8.76 -19.59
C SER A 176 11.93 10.03 -19.86
N PRO A 177 13.25 9.91 -20.10
CA PRO A 177 14.14 11.06 -20.30
C PRO A 177 13.68 12.08 -21.35
N ASP A 178 13.08 11.59 -22.44
CA ASP A 178 12.59 12.39 -23.57
C ASP A 178 11.39 13.29 -23.21
N ARG A 179 10.66 12.95 -22.14
CA ARG A 179 9.54 13.77 -21.63
C ARG A 179 9.97 14.85 -20.65
N ILE A 180 11.21 14.85 -20.19
CA ILE A 180 11.71 15.84 -19.24
C ILE A 180 12.05 17.11 -20.01
N LYS A 181 11.58 18.27 -19.54
CA LYS A 181 11.90 19.59 -20.12
C LYS A 181 12.78 20.42 -19.21
N GLU A 182 12.51 20.39 -17.92
CA GLU A 182 13.27 21.17 -16.96
C GLU A 182 13.42 20.44 -15.63
N ILE A 183 14.60 20.56 -15.05
CA ILE A 183 14.90 20.13 -13.69
C ILE A 183 15.44 21.33 -12.93
N HIS A 184 14.92 21.57 -11.74
CA HIS A 184 15.49 22.49 -10.78
C HIS A 184 15.78 21.74 -9.49
N ILE A 185 17.01 21.87 -8.99
CA ILE A 185 17.34 21.43 -7.65
C ILE A 185 17.79 22.63 -6.82
N LYS A 186 17.21 22.73 -5.62
CA LYS A 186 17.55 23.75 -4.64
C LYS A 186 17.99 23.08 -3.36
N TYR A 187 19.26 23.29 -3.00
CA TYR A 187 19.80 22.92 -1.70
C TYR A 187 19.69 24.12 -0.77
N PHE A 188 19.07 23.94 0.40
CA PHE A 188 18.85 25.06 1.33
C PHE A 188 20.07 25.35 2.20
N GLU A 189 20.82 24.32 2.59
CA GLU A 189 22.06 24.48 3.39
C GLU A 189 23.26 24.89 2.54
N THR A 190 23.32 24.48 1.27
CA THR A 190 24.41 24.81 0.34
C THR A 190 23.86 25.40 -0.96
N PRO A 191 23.35 26.65 -0.94
CA PRO A 191 22.71 27.27 -2.10
C PRO A 191 23.55 27.25 -3.38
N ASP A 192 24.87 27.35 -3.26
CA ASP A 192 25.81 27.33 -4.39
C ASP A 192 25.85 25.99 -5.15
N SER A 193 25.41 24.90 -4.52
CA SER A 193 25.23 23.59 -5.15
C SER A 193 23.91 23.45 -5.92
N SER A 194 23.03 24.47 -5.86
CA SER A 194 21.75 24.46 -6.57
C SER A 194 21.97 24.68 -8.08
N PHE A 195 21.18 24.01 -8.91
CA PHE A 195 21.30 24.15 -10.36
C PHE A 195 19.97 23.95 -11.07
N SER A 196 19.92 24.34 -12.33
CA SER A 196 18.84 23.96 -13.23
C SER A 196 19.35 23.45 -14.58
N ILE A 197 18.60 22.51 -15.14
CA ILE A 197 18.82 21.94 -16.47
C ILE A 197 17.54 22.17 -17.26
N ARG A 198 17.65 22.82 -18.41
CA ARG A 198 16.55 22.97 -19.37
C ARG A 198 16.93 22.35 -20.71
N LEU A 199 16.04 21.55 -21.26
CA LEU A 199 16.20 20.86 -22.53
C LEU A 199 15.33 21.55 -23.60
N ASN A 200 15.95 22.12 -24.62
CA ASN A 200 15.25 22.83 -25.69
C ASN A 200 15.68 22.30 -27.07
N GLY A 201 14.86 21.46 -27.70
CA GLY A 201 15.09 21.02 -29.08
C GLY A 201 16.43 20.31 -29.34
N GLY A 202 17.03 19.69 -28.31
CA GLY A 202 18.35 19.03 -28.40
C GLY A 202 19.48 19.85 -27.78
N GLU A 203 19.27 21.14 -27.49
CA GLU A 203 20.20 21.95 -26.73
C GLU A 203 19.97 21.78 -25.22
N VAL A 204 21.08 21.74 -24.47
CA VAL A 204 21.07 21.72 -23.01
C VAL A 204 21.48 23.09 -22.51
N LEU A 205 20.60 23.71 -21.71
CA LEU A 205 20.91 24.89 -20.93
C LEU A 205 21.09 24.49 -19.46
N PHE A 206 22.35 24.48 -19.00
CA PHE A 206 22.69 24.32 -17.60
C PHE A 206 22.90 25.68 -16.94
N LYS A 207 22.36 25.88 -15.74
CA LYS A 207 22.57 27.08 -14.94
C LYS A 207 22.96 26.72 -13.52
N ASN A 208 24.04 27.31 -13.07
CA ASN A 208 24.52 27.29 -11.68
C ASN A 208 25.23 28.62 -11.39
N GLY A 209 25.32 29.01 -10.11
CA GLY A 209 25.95 30.27 -9.70
C GLY A 209 27.49 30.28 -9.80
N ILE A 210 28.14 29.12 -9.77
CA ILE A 210 29.60 28.96 -9.81
C ILE A 210 30.08 28.66 -11.23
N TYR A 211 29.50 27.64 -11.87
CA TYR A 211 29.96 27.13 -13.16
C TYR A 211 29.27 27.86 -14.32
N VAL A 212 29.74 29.07 -14.63
CA VAL A 212 29.21 29.92 -15.70
C VAL A 212 30.09 29.77 -16.95
N ASN A 213 29.52 29.32 -18.07
CA ASN A 213 30.19 29.11 -19.37
C ASN A 213 31.18 27.94 -19.44
N GLU A 214 31.11 26.99 -18.52
CA GLU A 214 31.91 25.76 -18.58
C GLU A 214 31.36 24.75 -19.60
N ASN A 215 32.23 23.86 -20.07
CA ASN A 215 31.81 22.77 -20.96
C ASN A 215 30.95 21.77 -20.22
N ILE A 216 29.76 21.50 -20.75
CA ILE A 216 28.78 20.60 -20.14
C ILE A 216 29.04 19.17 -20.63
N ASP A 217 29.14 18.22 -19.69
CA ASP A 217 29.10 16.79 -20.01
C ASP A 217 27.65 16.37 -20.32
N THR A 218 27.32 16.36 -21.61
CA THR A 218 26.01 15.92 -22.11
C THR A 218 25.71 14.43 -21.84
N THR A 219 26.75 13.60 -21.65
CA THR A 219 26.60 12.19 -21.25
C THR A 219 26.17 12.08 -19.79
N ALA A 220 26.76 12.88 -18.90
CA ALA A 220 26.33 12.98 -17.51
C ALA A 220 24.88 13.45 -17.38
N ILE A 221 24.46 14.41 -18.20
CA ILE A 221 23.05 14.85 -18.26
C ILE A 221 22.14 13.73 -18.72
N GLY A 222 22.47 13.05 -19.83
CA GLY A 222 21.66 11.91 -20.30
C GLY A 222 21.50 10.82 -19.22
N ARG A 223 22.57 10.54 -18.47
CA ARG A 223 22.54 9.62 -17.33
C ARG A 223 21.65 10.14 -16.21
N TYR A 224 21.75 11.42 -15.85
CA TYR A 224 20.94 12.04 -14.81
C TYR A 224 19.44 11.99 -15.13
N LEU A 225 19.06 12.28 -16.38
CA LEU A 225 17.67 12.17 -16.83
C LEU A 225 17.13 10.75 -16.68
N SER A 226 17.96 9.73 -16.92
CA SER A 226 17.56 8.32 -16.79
C SER A 226 17.15 7.93 -15.37
N TYR A 227 17.66 8.61 -14.35
CA TYR A 227 17.34 8.31 -12.95
C TYR A 227 15.87 8.64 -12.59
N PHE A 228 15.18 9.48 -13.36
CA PHE A 228 13.77 9.82 -13.16
C PHE A 228 12.78 8.80 -13.78
N THR A 229 13.30 7.78 -14.48
CA THR A 229 12.48 6.73 -15.11
C THR A 229 11.61 5.99 -14.10
N TYR A 230 12.16 5.73 -12.90
CA TYR A 230 11.43 5.13 -11.80
C TYR A 230 12.10 5.47 -10.47
N VAL A 231 11.44 6.32 -9.69
CA VAL A 231 11.87 6.67 -8.33
C VAL A 231 10.74 6.32 -7.37
N PRO A 232 10.90 5.30 -6.52
CA PRO A 232 9.86 4.93 -5.56
C PRO A 232 9.90 5.78 -4.29
N PHE A 233 8.88 5.61 -3.46
CA PHE A 233 8.92 5.96 -2.04
C PHE A 233 8.54 4.75 -1.18
N GLU A 234 8.97 4.71 0.09
CA GLU A 234 8.74 3.57 0.97
C GLU A 234 7.26 3.44 1.36
N GLY A 235 6.66 4.56 1.78
CA GLY A 235 5.25 4.63 2.13
C GLY A 235 4.82 6.04 2.52
N ARG A 236 3.54 6.22 2.78
CA ARG A 236 3.03 7.44 3.42
C ARG A 236 3.28 7.35 4.91
N ALA A 237 3.56 8.47 5.58
CA ALA A 237 3.82 8.51 7.01
C ALA A 237 2.63 7.94 7.79
N PRO A 238 2.73 6.73 8.38
CA PRO A 238 1.60 6.13 9.07
C PRO A 238 1.43 6.77 10.45
N GLY A 239 0.19 7.14 10.79
CA GLY A 239 -0.17 7.55 12.16
C GLY A 239 0.31 8.93 12.61
N MET A 240 0.79 9.80 11.70
CA MET A 240 1.05 11.20 12.05
C MET A 240 -0.25 11.98 12.14
N ASN A 241 -0.39 12.78 13.20
CA ASN A 241 -1.44 13.79 13.26
C ASN A 241 -1.00 15.05 12.48
N ARG A 242 -1.95 15.98 12.26
CA ARG A 242 -1.66 17.22 11.51
C ARG A 242 -0.59 18.08 12.18
N ALA A 243 -0.54 18.12 13.52
CA ALA A 243 0.44 18.91 14.25
C ALA A 243 1.88 18.40 14.06
N ASP A 244 2.08 17.08 14.00
CA ASP A 244 3.39 16.47 13.72
C ASP A 244 3.85 16.82 12.30
N VAL A 245 2.94 16.74 11.32
CA VAL A 245 3.22 17.11 9.92
C VAL A 245 3.55 18.59 9.80
N ASP A 246 2.77 19.45 10.47
CA ASP A 246 2.98 20.90 10.45
C ASP A 246 4.30 21.26 11.14
N SER A 247 4.68 20.57 12.22
CA SER A 247 5.98 20.75 12.86
C SER A 247 7.12 20.45 11.90
N ILE A 248 7.07 19.32 11.17
CA ILE A 248 8.13 18.97 10.21
C ILE A 248 8.21 20.01 9.10
N ARG A 249 7.07 20.52 8.62
CA ARG A 249 7.02 21.53 7.56
C ARG A 249 7.56 22.90 7.98
N GLN A 250 7.65 23.18 9.28
CA GLN A 250 8.28 24.40 9.81
C GLN A 250 9.81 24.32 9.84
N ASP A 251 10.36 23.11 9.87
CA ASP A 251 11.81 22.92 9.82
C ASP A 251 12.37 23.31 8.44
N PRO A 252 13.62 23.81 8.37
CA PRO A 252 14.28 24.09 7.11
C PRO A 252 14.27 22.83 6.22
N PRO A 253 13.76 22.92 4.97
CA PRO A 253 13.81 21.79 4.06
C PRO A 253 15.26 21.40 3.73
N TYR A 254 15.49 20.12 3.46
CA TYR A 254 16.80 19.62 3.07
C TYR A 254 17.13 20.00 1.61
N PHE A 255 16.27 19.60 0.67
CA PHE A 255 16.31 20.08 -0.70
C PHE A 255 14.91 20.14 -1.32
N LYS A 256 14.79 20.92 -2.40
CA LYS A 256 13.62 20.92 -3.29
C LYS A 256 14.05 20.46 -4.67
N LEU A 257 13.29 19.55 -5.26
CA LEU A 257 13.46 19.10 -6.64
C LEU A 257 12.16 19.37 -7.40
N GLU A 258 12.26 20.14 -8.48
CA GLU A 258 11.15 20.39 -9.39
C GLU A 258 11.47 19.79 -10.76
N LEU A 259 10.55 18.97 -11.26
CA LEU A 259 10.65 18.31 -12.55
C LEU A 259 9.45 18.75 -13.40
N ILE A 260 9.73 19.33 -14.56
CA ILE A 260 8.72 19.82 -15.50
C ILE A 260 8.77 18.93 -16.74
N SER A 261 7.62 18.36 -17.12
CA SER A 261 7.47 17.53 -18.31
C SER A 261 7.03 18.32 -19.55
N ASP A 262 7.03 17.66 -20.70
CA ASP A 262 6.52 18.16 -21.98
C ASP A 262 5.00 18.37 -22.03
N GLU A 263 4.25 17.66 -21.19
CA GLU A 263 2.82 17.87 -20.95
C GLU A 263 2.54 19.05 -19.99
N ALA A 264 3.58 19.80 -19.60
CA ALA A 264 3.56 20.89 -18.62
C ALA A 264 3.16 20.48 -17.19
N ASP A 265 3.17 19.17 -16.90
CA ASP A 265 3.04 18.68 -15.53
C ASP A 265 4.29 19.04 -14.73
N THR A 266 4.09 19.62 -13.55
CA THR A 266 5.17 19.91 -12.61
C THR A 266 5.04 19.00 -11.39
N ILE A 267 6.10 18.23 -11.15
CA ILE A 267 6.25 17.43 -9.93
C ILE A 267 7.26 18.16 -9.05
N SER A 268 6.80 18.72 -7.92
CA SER A 268 7.65 19.36 -6.93
C SER A 268 7.78 18.49 -5.69
N LEU A 269 8.96 17.93 -5.47
CA LEU A 269 9.34 17.25 -4.23
C LEU A 269 10.05 18.22 -3.30
N LEU A 270 9.51 18.39 -2.10
CA LEU A 270 10.20 19.05 -0.98
C LEU A 270 10.56 18.01 0.07
N THR A 271 11.79 18.03 0.58
CA THR A 271 12.27 17.03 1.55
C THR A 271 12.73 17.65 2.86
N TRP A 272 12.73 16.85 3.93
CA TRP A 272 13.28 17.19 5.24
C TRP A 272 14.07 16.02 5.80
N THR A 273 15.05 16.32 6.64
CA THR A 273 15.74 15.29 7.41
C THR A 273 14.76 14.62 8.38
N ARG A 274 14.89 13.31 8.53
CA ARG A 274 14.06 12.55 9.46
C ARG A 274 14.83 12.34 10.75
N ILE A 275 14.15 12.51 11.86
CA ILE A 275 14.72 12.33 13.20
C ILE A 275 14.04 11.13 13.86
N ILE A 276 14.84 10.21 14.41
CA ILE A 276 14.36 8.99 15.09
C ILE A 276 14.92 8.91 16.51
N LYS A 277 14.26 8.11 17.35
CA LYS A 277 14.76 7.78 18.69
C LYS A 277 15.48 6.44 18.65
N GLU A 278 16.77 6.43 19.00
CA GLU A 278 17.59 5.23 19.09
C GLU A 278 18.26 5.18 20.47
N GLY A 279 18.00 4.10 21.23
CA GLY A 279 18.58 3.93 22.57
C GLY A 279 18.22 5.02 23.58
N GLY A 280 17.12 5.77 23.37
CA GLY A 280 16.71 6.91 24.20
C GLY A 280 17.28 8.26 23.76
N ASN A 281 18.18 8.29 22.77
CA ASN A 281 18.70 9.50 22.15
C ASN A 281 17.95 9.82 20.86
N THR A 282 17.91 11.09 20.52
CA THR A 282 17.35 11.59 19.27
C THR A 282 18.49 11.70 18.25
N VAL A 283 18.41 10.95 17.15
CA VAL A 283 19.44 10.91 16.09
C VAL A 283 18.81 11.12 14.72
N THR A 284 19.60 11.65 13.78
CA THR A 284 19.18 11.78 12.39
C THR A 284 19.12 10.39 11.73
N ASP A 285 18.01 10.09 11.07
CA ASP A 285 17.86 8.90 10.25
C ASP A 285 18.66 9.10 8.96
N THR A 286 19.73 8.33 8.80
CA THR A 286 20.62 8.40 7.63
C THR A 286 20.05 7.65 6.43
N ASP A 287 19.06 6.78 6.63
CA ASP A 287 18.53 5.91 5.59
C ASP A 287 17.26 6.46 4.94
N ARG A 288 16.56 7.38 5.62
CA ARG A 288 15.26 7.89 5.18
C ARG A 288 15.13 9.39 5.36
N LEU A 289 14.38 9.99 4.45
CA LEU A 289 13.95 11.37 4.48
C LEU A 289 12.42 11.45 4.56
N TRP A 290 11.95 12.56 5.10
CA TRP A 290 10.57 12.99 4.87
C TRP A 290 10.50 13.67 3.50
N GLY A 291 9.40 13.46 2.78
CA GLY A 291 9.13 14.13 1.50
C GLY A 291 7.67 14.54 1.37
N SER A 292 7.39 15.54 0.54
CA SER A 292 6.04 15.92 0.15
C SER A 292 6.04 16.33 -1.31
N THR A 293 5.08 15.80 -2.08
CA THR A 293 4.83 16.19 -3.47
C THR A 293 3.71 17.21 -3.51
N ASN A 294 3.92 18.36 -4.15
CA ASN A 294 2.87 19.36 -4.40
C ASN A 294 2.05 19.76 -3.15
N GLY A 295 2.62 19.68 -1.94
CA GLY A 295 1.95 20.02 -0.68
C GLY A 295 1.04 18.93 -0.11
N GLU A 296 1.04 17.73 -0.71
CA GLU A 296 0.27 16.56 -0.28
C GLU A 296 0.85 15.90 1.00
N ASP A 297 0.28 14.73 1.34
CA ASP A 297 0.67 13.88 2.46
C ASP A 297 2.20 13.67 2.56
N LEU A 298 2.69 13.58 3.78
CA LEU A 298 4.09 13.30 4.04
C LEU A 298 4.44 11.85 3.67
N LEU A 299 5.51 11.70 2.91
CA LEU A 299 6.06 10.45 2.41
C LEU A 299 7.34 10.11 3.17
N ILE A 300 7.57 8.81 3.35
CA ILE A 300 8.87 8.26 3.74
C ILE A 300 9.58 7.85 2.47
N ILE A 301 10.76 8.39 2.23
CA ILE A 301 11.57 8.08 1.05
C ILE A 301 12.93 7.60 1.52
N LYS A 302 13.44 6.50 0.98
CA LYS A 302 14.79 6.04 1.33
C LYS A 302 15.81 6.94 0.65
N TYR A 303 16.85 7.31 1.37
CA TYR A 303 17.96 8.10 0.82
C TYR A 303 18.58 7.41 -0.39
N TYR A 304 18.73 6.08 -0.35
CA TYR A 304 19.21 5.27 -1.48
C TYR A 304 18.42 5.47 -2.78
N ASP A 305 17.09 5.64 -2.70
CA ASP A 305 16.24 5.85 -3.88
C ASP A 305 16.40 7.27 -4.45
N LEU A 306 16.88 8.23 -3.65
CA LEU A 306 17.10 9.63 -4.03
C LEU A 306 18.56 9.96 -4.36
N ASP A 307 19.54 9.20 -3.88
CA ASP A 307 20.98 9.46 -4.07
C ASP A 307 21.37 9.74 -5.53
N PRO A 308 20.84 9.04 -6.55
CA PRO A 308 21.11 9.37 -7.95
C PRO A 308 20.62 10.76 -8.38
N LEU A 309 19.61 11.31 -7.70
CA LEU A 309 19.00 12.61 -7.99
C LEU A 309 19.70 13.78 -7.28
N ILE A 310 20.33 13.49 -6.13
CA ILE A 310 21.00 14.47 -5.27
C ILE A 310 22.44 14.68 -5.76
N LYS A 311 22.59 15.30 -6.94
CA LYS A 311 23.91 15.63 -7.51
C LYS A 311 24.30 17.07 -7.23
N GLY A 312 25.60 17.34 -7.22
CA GLY A 312 26.15 18.69 -7.23
C GLY A 312 26.42 19.15 -8.66
N PRO A 313 26.64 20.46 -8.89
CA PRO A 313 26.82 21.02 -10.22
C PRO A 313 28.07 20.49 -10.93
N SER A 314 29.14 20.17 -10.18
CA SER A 314 30.38 19.59 -10.73
C SER A 314 30.18 18.26 -11.47
N TYR A 315 29.12 17.52 -11.16
CA TYR A 315 28.79 16.27 -11.86
C TYR A 315 28.49 16.47 -13.35
N PHE A 316 28.09 17.69 -13.75
CA PHE A 316 27.67 18.00 -15.12
C PHE A 316 28.73 18.74 -15.93
N ILE A 317 29.89 19.01 -15.34
CA ILE A 317 30.98 19.76 -15.98
C ILE A 317 31.99 18.76 -16.53
N SER A 318 32.40 18.97 -17.79
CA SER A 318 33.46 18.17 -18.41
C SER A 318 34.81 18.51 -17.79
N ASP A 319 35.69 17.52 -17.68
CA ASP A 319 37.10 17.71 -17.29
C ASP A 319 37.87 18.59 -18.29
#